data_AF-A0A6M0L8B0-F1
#
_entry.id   AF-A0A6M0L8B0-F1
#
_cell.length_a   1.000
_cell.length_b   1.000
_cell.length_c   1.000
_cell.angle_alpha   90.00
_cell.angle_beta   90.00
_cell.angle_gamma   90.00
#
_symmetry.space_group_name_H-M   'P 1'
#
loop_
_entity.id
_entity.type
_entity.pdbx_description
1 polymer ?
#
loop_
_entity_poly.entity_id
_entity_poly.type
_entity_poly.pdbx_seq_one_letter_code
_entity_poly.pdbx_strand_id
1 'polypeptide(L)'
;MKKILKIVAAVFIVIVVAIVILFQIARYQADANVMVDGVLKMRYGWHIDVKEESKTPIILYQGALVDAKAYLPLAKALSDEQRDVYVIDAPLDLPIFASKQVDKIMIEEQLTEAIVMGHSLGGVVASQVAAGDNRIKGLVLLASYPSKHTDLSHVKFPVLSIRGTEDKVLNQDNWTQALKRLPNSAELEIIKGGNHAQFGYYGVQKGDGVATISADVQQQMVADKVNAIFR
;
A
#
# COMPACT_ATOMS: atom_id res chain seq x y z
N MET A 1 32.22 13.10 36.59
CA MET A 1 31.11 12.20 36.20
C MET A 1 29.78 12.93 35.94
N LYS A 2 29.18 13.66 36.90
CA LYS A 2 27.85 14.31 36.70
C LYS A 2 27.78 15.32 35.54
N LYS A 3 28.85 16.10 35.29
CA LYS A 3 28.91 17.06 34.16
C LYS A 3 28.97 16.35 32.80
N ILE A 4 29.79 15.29 32.69
CA ILE A 4 29.90 14.47 31.46
C ILE A 4 28.56 13.79 31.15
N LEU A 5 27.90 13.23 32.17
CA LEU A 5 26.58 12.60 31.99
C LEU A 5 25.52 13.61 31.51
N LYS A 6 25.53 14.86 32.00
CA LYS A 6 24.64 15.93 31.51
C LYS A 6 24.92 16.31 30.06
N ILE A 7 26.19 16.37 29.66
CA ILE A 7 26.57 16.65 28.27
C ILE A 7 26.13 15.51 27.35
N VAL A 8 26.39 14.26 27.74
CA VAL A 8 25.94 13.08 26.97
C VAL A 8 24.42 13.05 26.83
N ALA A 9 23.68 13.32 27.92
CA ALA A 9 22.22 13.40 27.87
C ALA A 9 21.73 14.54 26.94
N ALA A 10 22.35 15.71 26.99
CA ALA A 10 22.01 16.83 26.12
C ALA A 10 22.27 16.51 24.64
N VAL A 11 23.44 15.92 24.33
CA VAL A 11 23.79 15.48 22.97
C VAL A 11 22.80 14.42 22.48
N PHE A 12 22.44 13.45 23.32
CA PHE A 12 21.45 12.44 22.98
C PHE A 12 20.09 13.06 22.64
N ILE A 13 19.61 14.03 23.43
CA ILE A 13 18.36 14.75 23.14
C ILE A 13 18.43 15.46 21.79
N VAL A 14 19.54 16.16 21.50
CA VAL A 14 19.72 16.86 20.21
C VAL A 14 19.66 15.87 19.03
N ILE A 15 20.30 14.70 19.16
CA ILE A 15 20.26 13.65 18.14
C ILE A 15 18.83 13.13 17.95
N VAL A 16 18.11 12.84 19.03
CA VAL A 16 16.72 12.37 18.96
C VAL A 16 15.81 13.40 18.28
N VAL A 17 15.94 14.68 18.64
CA VAL A 17 15.18 15.77 18.01
C VAL A 17 15.51 15.88 16.51
N ALA A 18 16.78 15.79 16.14
CA ALA A 18 17.20 15.81 14.74
C ALA A 18 16.61 14.63 13.95
N ILE A 19 16.62 13.42 14.51
CA ILE A 19 16.01 12.23 13.88
C ILE A 19 14.50 12.45 13.69
N VAL A 20 13.79 12.97 14.69
CA VAL A 20 12.35 13.24 14.59
C VAL A 20 12.07 14.27 13.49
N ILE A 21 12.86 15.35 13.41
CA ILE A 21 12.71 16.36 12.36
C ILE A 21 12.97 15.76 10.98
N LEU A 22 14.07 15.03 10.80
CA LEU A 22 14.41 14.38 9.52
C LEU A 22 13.34 13.37 9.10
N PHE A 23 12.80 12.61 10.06
CA PHE A 23 11.71 11.69 9.82
C PHE A 23 10.44 12.41 9.34
N GLN A 24 10.06 13.51 9.98
CA GLN A 24 8.89 14.30 9.54
C GLN A 24 9.09 14.92 8.15
N ILE A 25 10.31 15.37 7.82
CA ILE A 25 10.63 15.91 6.49
C ILE A 25 10.58 14.81 5.41
N ALA A 26 10.93 13.57 5.76
CA ALA A 26 10.94 12.46 4.82
C ALA A 26 9.54 11.87 4.54
N ARG A 27 8.52 12.22 5.33
CA ARG A 27 7.15 11.73 5.17
C ARG A 27 6.39 12.49 4.09
N TYR A 28 5.61 11.74 3.34
CA TYR A 28 4.61 12.24 2.41
C TYR A 28 3.26 12.30 3.13
N GLN A 29 2.80 13.52 3.41
CA GLN A 29 1.48 13.74 4.00
C GLN A 29 0.40 13.60 2.93
N ALA A 30 -0.76 13.09 3.31
CA ALA A 30 -1.89 13.03 2.40
C ALA A 30 -2.39 14.45 2.06
N ASP A 31 -2.91 14.61 0.84
CA ASP A 31 -3.50 15.88 0.39
C ASP A 31 -4.72 16.24 1.26
N ALA A 32 -5.08 17.53 1.30
CA ALA A 32 -6.11 18.03 2.23
C ALA A 32 -7.50 17.41 2.03
N ASN A 33 -7.83 16.95 0.83
CA ASN A 33 -9.19 16.53 0.43
C ASN A 33 -9.32 15.01 0.24
N VAL A 34 -8.43 14.21 0.83
CA VAL A 34 -8.45 12.75 0.67
C VAL A 34 -9.54 12.05 1.47
N MET A 35 -10.16 12.75 2.42
CA MET A 35 -11.24 12.19 3.23
C MET A 35 -12.48 11.99 2.36
N VAL A 36 -13.06 10.79 2.43
CA VAL A 36 -14.21 10.38 1.64
C VAL A 36 -15.40 10.07 2.56
N ASP A 37 -16.61 10.20 2.03
CA ASP A 37 -17.83 9.87 2.77
C ASP A 37 -17.87 8.38 3.11
N GLY A 38 -18.38 8.06 4.32
CA GLY A 38 -18.53 6.69 4.79
C GLY A 38 -17.26 6.03 5.33
N VAL A 39 -16.12 6.74 5.37
CA VAL A 39 -14.90 6.20 5.98
C VAL A 39 -15.01 6.12 7.51
N LEU A 40 -14.71 4.94 8.05
CA LEU A 40 -14.64 4.65 9.48
C LEU A 40 -13.18 4.58 9.92
N LYS A 41 -12.87 5.16 11.09
CA LYS A 41 -11.56 4.99 11.72
C LYS A 41 -11.54 3.72 12.55
N MET A 42 -10.52 2.90 12.35
CA MET A 42 -10.27 1.66 13.08
C MET A 42 -9.01 1.75 13.94
N ARG A 43 -8.75 0.68 14.69
CA ARG A 43 -7.51 0.51 15.46
C ARG A 43 -6.26 0.43 14.57
N TYR A 44 -6.38 -0.16 13.39
CA TYR A 44 -5.26 -0.43 12.47
C TYR A 44 -5.33 0.38 11.17
N GLY A 45 -6.13 1.45 11.16
CA GLY A 45 -6.24 2.35 10.01
C GLY A 45 -7.68 2.76 9.75
N TRP A 46 -8.14 2.53 8.53
CA TRP A 46 -9.43 3.03 8.04
C TRP A 46 -10.20 1.93 7.32
N HIS A 47 -11.52 2.04 7.31
CA HIS A 47 -12.43 1.11 6.65
C HIS A 47 -13.48 1.87 5.88
N ILE A 48 -13.69 1.50 4.63
CA ILE A 48 -14.85 1.91 3.84
C ILE A 48 -15.80 0.73 3.82
N ASP A 49 -16.87 0.84 4.60
CA ASP A 49 -17.89 -0.18 4.84
C ASP A 49 -18.98 -0.09 3.77
N VAL A 50 -19.17 -1.17 3.02
CA VAL A 50 -20.28 -1.36 2.09
C VAL A 50 -21.36 -2.17 2.80
N LYS A 51 -22.44 -1.49 3.22
CA LYS A 51 -23.53 -2.02 4.06
C LYS A 51 -24.34 -3.23 3.52
N GLU A 52 -24.03 -3.73 2.33
CA GLU A 52 -24.76 -4.83 1.66
C GLU A 52 -23.89 -6.10 1.55
N GLU A 53 -24.36 -7.15 0.87
CA GLU A 53 -23.51 -8.33 0.59
C GLU A 53 -22.22 -7.89 -0.13
N SER A 54 -21.11 -8.00 0.59
CA SER A 54 -19.80 -7.51 0.18
C SER A 54 -19.03 -8.62 -0.55
N LYS A 55 -18.47 -8.30 -1.72
CA LYS A 55 -17.48 -9.16 -2.39
C LYS A 55 -16.25 -9.32 -1.47
N THR A 56 -15.37 -10.29 -1.76
CA THR A 56 -14.15 -10.54 -0.97
C THR A 56 -13.39 -9.24 -0.62
N PRO A 57 -13.21 -8.87 0.65
CA PRO A 57 -12.70 -7.54 1.03
C PRO A 57 -11.26 -7.31 0.56
N ILE A 58 -10.87 -6.04 0.37
CA ILE A 58 -9.48 -5.65 0.12
C ILE A 58 -8.85 -5.10 1.39
N ILE A 59 -7.65 -5.58 1.73
CA ILE A 59 -6.80 -5.00 2.77
C ILE A 59 -5.57 -4.39 2.11
N LEU A 60 -5.47 -3.07 2.14
CA LEU A 60 -4.50 -2.24 1.42
C LEU A 60 -3.41 -1.70 2.36
N TYR A 61 -2.15 -2.02 2.05
CA TYR A 61 -0.97 -1.38 2.66
C TYR A 61 -0.57 -0.09 1.92
N GLN A 62 -0.37 0.98 2.69
CA GLN A 62 0.27 2.21 2.22
C GLN A 62 1.71 2.00 1.74
N GLY A 63 2.26 2.97 1.01
CA GLY A 63 3.69 3.06 0.67
C GLY A 63 4.56 3.48 1.86
N ALA A 64 5.88 3.30 1.72
CA ALA A 64 6.83 3.71 2.77
C ALA A 64 6.79 5.23 2.98
N LEU A 65 6.63 5.66 4.23
CA LEU A 65 6.57 7.05 4.65
C LEU A 65 5.41 7.85 4.05
N VAL A 66 4.39 7.20 3.50
CA VAL A 66 3.19 7.86 2.95
C VAL A 66 2.05 7.72 3.94
N ASP A 67 1.39 8.81 4.33
CA ASP A 67 0.20 8.80 5.18
C ASP A 67 -0.89 7.86 4.59
N ALA A 68 -1.42 6.96 5.43
CA ALA A 68 -2.46 5.99 5.06
C ALA A 68 -3.69 6.65 4.42
N LYS A 69 -4.07 7.86 4.85
CA LYS A 69 -5.24 8.56 4.32
C LYS A 69 -5.11 8.88 2.83
N ALA A 70 -3.89 8.94 2.28
CA ALA A 70 -3.64 9.17 0.87
C ALA A 70 -4.28 8.10 -0.04
N TYR A 71 -4.63 6.93 0.51
CA TYR A 71 -5.23 5.83 -0.22
C TYR A 71 -6.76 5.75 -0.07
N LEU A 72 -7.38 6.63 0.72
CA LEU A 72 -8.84 6.64 0.89
C LEU A 72 -9.61 6.90 -0.41
N PRO A 73 -9.16 7.78 -1.32
CA PRO A 73 -9.84 7.94 -2.61
C PRO A 73 -9.80 6.66 -3.46
N LEU A 74 -8.67 5.94 -3.49
CA LEU A 74 -8.58 4.63 -4.15
C LEU A 74 -9.51 3.62 -3.50
N ALA A 75 -9.49 3.55 -2.17
CA ALA A 75 -10.36 2.66 -1.42
C ALA A 75 -11.83 2.96 -1.73
N LYS A 76 -12.22 4.23 -1.88
CA LYS A 76 -13.57 4.60 -2.26
C LYS A 76 -13.92 4.10 -3.67
N ALA A 77 -13.06 4.34 -4.65
CA ALA A 77 -13.28 3.86 -6.02
C ALA A 77 -13.38 2.31 -6.09
N LEU A 78 -12.61 1.60 -5.26
CA LEU A 78 -12.70 0.14 -5.13
C LEU A 78 -14.02 -0.31 -4.47
N SER A 79 -14.53 0.46 -3.51
CA SER A 79 -15.77 0.14 -2.78
C SER A 79 -17.04 0.33 -3.59
N ASP A 80 -17.00 1.13 -4.68
CA ASP A 80 -18.16 1.39 -5.55
C ASP A 80 -18.74 0.12 -6.20
N GLU A 81 -17.96 -0.97 -6.22
CA GLU A 81 -18.34 -2.29 -6.73
C GLU A 81 -18.72 -3.28 -5.61
N GLN A 82 -19.27 -2.76 -4.50
CA GLN A 82 -19.74 -3.52 -3.34
C GLN A 82 -18.65 -4.36 -2.66
N ARG A 83 -17.54 -3.73 -2.29
CA ARG A 83 -16.44 -4.39 -1.58
C ARG A 83 -15.92 -3.56 -0.43
N ASP A 84 -15.80 -4.17 0.73
CA ASP A 84 -15.14 -3.52 1.87
C ASP A 84 -13.66 -3.31 1.58
N VAL A 85 -13.18 -2.12 1.93
CA VAL A 85 -11.76 -1.77 1.78
C VAL A 85 -11.19 -1.27 3.09
N TYR A 86 -10.20 -1.99 3.58
CA TYR A 86 -9.43 -1.68 4.77
C TYR A 86 -8.09 -1.08 4.36
N VAL A 87 -7.82 0.16 4.77
CA VAL A 87 -6.55 0.84 4.54
C VAL A 87 -5.73 0.79 5.82
N ILE A 88 -4.62 0.08 5.79
CA ILE A 88 -3.71 -0.09 6.92
C ILE A 88 -2.98 1.22 7.20
N ASP A 89 -3.04 1.68 8.45
CA ASP A 89 -2.19 2.74 9.02
C ASP A 89 -1.01 2.10 9.76
N ALA A 90 0.12 2.01 9.05
CA ALA A 90 1.30 1.31 9.53
C ALA A 90 2.08 2.17 10.56
N PRO A 91 2.65 1.56 11.63
CA PRO A 91 3.48 2.30 12.57
C PRO A 91 4.61 3.04 11.85
N LEU A 92 4.77 4.33 12.15
CA LEU A 92 5.78 5.20 11.52
C LEU A 92 5.65 5.30 9.98
N ASP A 93 4.45 5.07 9.44
CA ASP A 93 4.18 4.95 8.00
C ASP A 93 5.06 3.91 7.30
N LEU A 94 5.45 2.85 8.00
CA LEU A 94 6.36 1.83 7.49
C LEU A 94 5.66 0.47 7.48
N PRO A 95 5.17 0.01 6.31
CA PRO A 95 4.43 -1.25 6.18
C PRO A 95 5.15 -2.48 6.75
N ILE A 96 6.48 -2.47 6.78
CA ILE A 96 7.29 -3.54 7.38
C ILE A 96 6.97 -3.79 8.86
N PHE A 97 6.50 -2.78 9.59
CA PHE A 97 6.06 -2.91 10.98
C PHE A 97 4.59 -3.34 11.12
N ALA A 98 3.90 -3.51 10.00
CA ALA A 98 2.48 -3.83 9.92
C ALA A 98 2.20 -5.24 9.35
N SER A 99 3.20 -6.10 9.18
CA SER A 99 3.03 -7.44 8.56
C SER A 99 1.99 -8.35 9.22
N LYS A 100 1.70 -8.14 10.52
CA LYS A 100 0.67 -8.87 11.27
C LYS A 100 -0.72 -8.20 11.24
N GLN A 101 -0.88 -7.06 10.58
CA GLN A 101 -2.12 -6.29 10.65
C GLN A 101 -3.23 -6.88 9.80
N VAL A 102 -2.92 -7.53 8.67
CA VAL A 102 -3.92 -8.29 7.91
C VAL A 102 -4.59 -9.34 8.80
N ASP A 103 -3.82 -10.18 9.49
CA ASP A 103 -4.37 -11.19 10.40
C ASP A 103 -5.26 -10.58 11.50
N LYS A 104 -4.82 -9.46 12.09
CA LYS A 104 -5.59 -8.77 13.12
C LYS A 104 -6.90 -8.20 12.61
N ILE A 105 -6.90 -7.55 11.43
CA ILE A 105 -8.11 -7.03 10.78
C ILE A 105 -9.05 -8.19 10.48
N MET A 106 -8.55 -9.28 9.89
CA MET A 106 -9.38 -10.45 9.58
C MET A 106 -10.02 -11.07 10.83
N ILE A 107 -9.32 -11.09 11.96
CA ILE A 107 -9.89 -11.59 13.22
C ILE A 107 -10.92 -10.60 13.81
N GLU A 108 -10.59 -9.32 13.90
CA GLU A 108 -11.46 -8.30 14.51
C GLU A 108 -12.76 -8.12 13.68
N GLU A 109 -12.66 -8.16 12.35
CA GLU A 109 -13.77 -7.98 11.41
C GLU A 109 -14.40 -9.32 10.97
N GLN A 110 -13.95 -10.45 11.52
CA GLN A 110 -14.46 -11.80 11.23
C GLN A 110 -14.41 -12.20 9.74
N LEU A 111 -13.38 -11.73 9.03
CA LEU A 111 -13.17 -12.04 7.61
C LEU A 111 -12.59 -13.44 7.44
N THR A 112 -13.23 -14.25 6.62
CA THR A 112 -12.76 -15.61 6.28
C THR A 112 -11.80 -15.63 5.10
N GLU A 113 -11.83 -14.58 4.29
CA GLU A 113 -10.97 -14.37 3.13
C GLU A 113 -10.74 -12.90 2.85
N ALA A 114 -9.65 -12.59 2.14
CA ALA A 114 -9.33 -11.24 1.71
C ALA A 114 -8.45 -11.24 0.44
N ILE A 115 -8.49 -10.12 -0.28
CA ILE A 115 -7.48 -9.73 -1.25
C ILE A 115 -6.52 -8.79 -0.53
N VAL A 116 -5.22 -9.03 -0.63
CA VAL A 116 -4.23 -8.07 -0.10
C VAL A 116 -3.70 -7.22 -1.24
N MET A 117 -3.66 -5.92 -0.99
CA MET A 117 -3.17 -4.91 -1.93
C MET A 117 -2.05 -4.14 -1.26
N GLY A 118 -1.09 -3.65 -2.03
CA GLY A 118 -0.08 -2.76 -1.46
C GLY A 118 0.65 -1.93 -2.50
N HIS A 119 0.95 -0.70 -2.10
CA HIS A 119 1.74 0.23 -2.91
C HIS A 119 3.21 0.21 -2.51
N SER A 120 4.13 0.13 -3.48
CA SER A 120 5.57 0.24 -3.25
C SER A 120 6.05 -0.72 -2.16
N LEU A 121 6.64 -0.26 -1.05
CA LEU A 121 7.00 -1.13 0.09
C LEU A 121 5.80 -1.90 0.67
N GLY A 122 4.60 -1.32 0.67
CA GLY A 122 3.37 -1.99 1.06
C GLY A 122 3.07 -3.23 0.22
N GLY A 123 3.34 -3.19 -1.09
CA GLY A 123 3.16 -4.34 -1.98
C GLY A 123 4.17 -5.46 -1.72
N VAL A 124 5.38 -5.13 -1.24
CA VAL A 124 6.37 -6.12 -0.78
C VAL A 124 5.83 -6.88 0.44
N VAL A 125 5.26 -6.15 1.40
CA VAL A 125 4.67 -6.73 2.62
C VAL A 125 3.39 -7.51 2.28
N ALA A 126 2.52 -6.98 1.42
CA ALA A 126 1.34 -7.68 0.93
C ALA A 126 1.71 -9.02 0.27
N SER A 127 2.77 -9.04 -0.54
CA SER A 127 3.28 -10.28 -1.15
C SER A 127 3.71 -11.32 -0.09
N GLN A 128 4.39 -10.87 0.96
CA GLN A 128 4.85 -11.75 2.05
C GLN A 128 3.66 -12.34 2.81
N VAL A 129 2.63 -11.54 3.09
CA VAL A 129 1.40 -12.00 3.72
C VAL A 129 0.68 -13.00 2.81
N ALA A 130 0.50 -12.68 1.53
CA ALA A 130 -0.17 -13.54 0.57
C ALA A 130 0.51 -14.91 0.40
N ALA A 131 1.84 -14.97 0.53
CA ALA A 131 2.60 -16.22 0.45
C ALA A 131 2.44 -17.11 1.70
N GLY A 132 2.07 -16.52 2.85
CA GLY A 132 2.04 -17.21 4.14
C GLY A 132 0.66 -17.49 4.70
N ASP A 133 -0.41 -16.97 4.08
CA ASP A 133 -1.77 -17.02 4.61
C ASP A 133 -2.77 -17.58 3.59
N ASN A 134 -3.36 -18.74 3.90
CA ASN A 134 -4.26 -19.47 3.01
C ASN A 134 -5.66 -18.84 2.87
N ARG A 135 -5.99 -17.85 3.72
CA ARG A 135 -7.22 -17.06 3.62
C ARG A 135 -7.12 -16.03 2.50
N ILE A 136 -5.92 -15.71 2.03
CA ILE A 136 -5.73 -14.77 0.93
C ILE A 136 -6.18 -15.38 -0.40
N LYS A 137 -7.09 -14.68 -1.07
CA LYS A 137 -7.70 -15.07 -2.36
C LYS A 137 -7.31 -14.17 -3.51
N GLY A 138 -6.41 -13.23 -3.27
CA GLY A 138 -5.88 -12.35 -4.31
C GLY A 138 -4.74 -11.48 -3.83
N LEU A 139 -3.88 -11.08 -4.76
CA LEU A 139 -2.81 -10.12 -4.52
C LEU A 139 -2.82 -9.03 -5.59
N VAL A 140 -2.78 -7.76 -5.16
CA VAL A 140 -2.60 -6.61 -6.05
C VAL A 140 -1.36 -5.82 -5.68
N LEU A 141 -0.45 -5.66 -6.63
CA LEU A 141 0.83 -4.97 -6.49
C LEU A 141 0.76 -3.64 -7.25
N LEU A 142 0.69 -2.53 -6.51
CA LEU A 142 0.70 -1.19 -7.08
C LEU A 142 2.14 -0.65 -7.06
N ALA A 143 2.74 -0.47 -8.24
CA ALA A 143 4.15 -0.08 -8.38
C ALA A 143 5.08 -0.86 -7.43
N SER A 144 4.92 -2.18 -7.40
CA SER A 144 5.59 -3.05 -6.44
C SER A 144 5.86 -4.43 -7.00
N TYR A 145 6.66 -5.21 -6.28
CA TYR A 145 7.01 -6.58 -6.61
C TYR A 145 7.39 -7.39 -5.36
N PRO A 146 7.24 -8.72 -5.37
CA PRO A 146 7.67 -9.57 -4.26
C PRO A 146 9.19 -9.51 -4.07
N SER A 147 9.61 -9.59 -2.81
CA SER A 147 11.03 -9.67 -2.43
C SER A 147 11.70 -10.94 -3.01
N LYS A 148 13.04 -10.99 -3.00
CA LYS A 148 13.79 -12.20 -3.43
C LYS A 148 13.45 -13.45 -2.61
N HIS A 149 12.94 -13.28 -1.39
CA HIS A 149 12.61 -14.37 -0.46
C HIS A 149 11.12 -14.73 -0.48
N THR A 150 10.34 -14.13 -1.38
CA THR A 150 8.91 -14.34 -1.49
C THR A 150 8.60 -14.88 -2.88
N ASP A 151 8.35 -16.18 -2.96
CA ASP A 151 7.99 -16.85 -4.20
C ASP A 151 6.50 -17.21 -4.19
N LEU A 152 5.75 -16.60 -5.10
CA LEU A 152 4.32 -16.80 -5.31
C LEU A 152 4.04 -17.57 -6.61
N SER A 153 5.06 -18.09 -7.30
CA SER A 153 4.89 -18.78 -8.60
C SER A 153 3.95 -20.00 -8.56
N HIS A 154 3.74 -20.56 -7.36
CA HIS A 154 2.91 -21.73 -7.10
C HIS A 154 1.49 -21.40 -6.64
N VAL A 155 1.17 -20.12 -6.38
CA VAL A 155 -0.17 -19.75 -5.88
C VAL A 155 -1.21 -19.90 -6.97
N LYS A 156 -2.44 -20.23 -6.57
CA LYS A 156 -3.57 -20.44 -7.49
C LYS A 156 -4.54 -19.27 -7.53
N PHE A 157 -4.44 -18.34 -6.57
CA PHE A 157 -5.26 -17.14 -6.56
C PHE A 157 -4.79 -16.14 -7.62
N PRO A 158 -5.67 -15.25 -8.11
CA PRO A 158 -5.29 -14.22 -9.08
C PRO A 158 -4.27 -13.23 -8.50
N VAL A 159 -3.30 -12.84 -9.32
CA VAL A 159 -2.30 -11.82 -9.00
C VAL A 159 -2.31 -10.75 -10.07
N LEU A 160 -2.42 -9.49 -9.66
CA LEU A 160 -2.37 -8.32 -10.53
C LEU A 160 -1.15 -7.46 -10.17
N SER A 161 -0.28 -7.16 -11.14
CA SER A 161 0.79 -6.18 -11.00
C SER A 161 0.49 -4.97 -11.87
N ILE A 162 0.41 -3.78 -11.27
CA ILE A 162 0.11 -2.52 -11.95
C ILE A 162 1.31 -1.59 -11.81
N ARG A 163 1.73 -0.94 -12.91
CA ARG A 163 2.70 0.17 -12.86
C ARG A 163 2.34 1.27 -13.84
N GLY A 164 2.82 2.48 -13.59
CA GLY A 164 2.74 3.60 -14.53
C GLY A 164 3.91 3.62 -15.52
N THR A 165 3.73 4.19 -16.71
CA THR A 165 4.85 4.38 -17.67
C THR A 165 5.83 5.45 -17.25
N GLU A 166 5.38 6.42 -16.45
CA GLU A 166 6.19 7.52 -15.93
C GLU A 166 6.73 7.22 -14.52
N ASP A 167 6.57 5.99 -14.03
CA ASP A 167 7.14 5.56 -12.75
C ASP A 167 8.67 5.44 -12.86
N LYS A 168 9.36 6.35 -12.17
CA LYS A 168 10.84 6.37 -12.08
C LYS A 168 11.37 5.92 -10.72
N VAL A 169 10.49 5.62 -9.78
CA VAL A 169 10.85 5.12 -8.44
C VAL A 169 10.97 3.60 -8.46
N LEU A 170 10.09 2.91 -9.18
CA LEU A 170 10.12 1.47 -9.33
C LEU A 170 11.39 1.04 -10.07
N ASN A 171 12.19 0.21 -9.39
CA ASN A 171 13.36 -0.38 -10.02
C ASN A 171 12.92 -1.44 -11.05
N GLN A 172 13.06 -1.10 -12.33
CA GLN A 172 12.57 -1.92 -13.45
C GLN A 172 13.27 -3.28 -13.54
N ASP A 173 14.59 -3.34 -13.32
CA ASP A 173 15.33 -4.60 -13.35
C ASP A 173 14.88 -5.57 -12.27
N ASN A 174 14.66 -5.06 -11.05
CA ASN A 174 14.15 -5.86 -9.94
C ASN A 174 12.71 -6.30 -10.20
N TRP A 175 11.86 -5.42 -10.75
CA TRP A 175 10.48 -5.76 -11.11
C TRP A 175 10.46 -6.87 -12.16
N THR A 176 11.21 -6.75 -13.26
CA THR A 176 11.31 -7.78 -14.31
C THR A 176 11.83 -9.11 -13.75
N GLN A 177 12.84 -9.09 -12.87
CA GLN A 177 13.31 -10.31 -12.20
C GLN A 177 12.27 -10.90 -11.25
N ALA A 178 11.42 -10.07 -10.64
CA ALA A 178 10.38 -10.49 -9.72
C ALA A 178 9.17 -11.13 -10.39
N LEU A 179 8.92 -10.85 -11.66
CA LEU A 179 7.86 -11.52 -12.43
C LEU A 179 8.04 -13.04 -12.43
N LYS A 180 9.27 -13.54 -12.37
CA LYS A 180 9.57 -14.98 -12.26
C LYS A 180 9.08 -15.61 -10.94
N ARG A 181 8.78 -14.80 -9.93
CA ARG A 181 8.25 -15.20 -8.63
C ARG A 181 6.74 -15.01 -8.54
N LEU A 182 6.08 -14.62 -9.63
CA LEU A 182 4.62 -14.55 -9.73
C LEU A 182 4.11 -15.79 -10.48
N PRO A 183 2.84 -16.19 -10.30
CA PRO A 183 2.27 -17.28 -11.07
C PRO A 183 2.22 -16.89 -12.55
N ASN A 184 2.30 -17.89 -13.45
CA ASN A 184 2.21 -17.64 -14.89
C ASN A 184 0.87 -17.01 -15.32
N SER A 185 -0.17 -17.14 -14.49
CA SER A 185 -1.47 -16.51 -14.66
C SER A 185 -1.54 -15.07 -14.13
N ALA A 186 -0.43 -14.50 -13.63
CA ALA A 186 -0.42 -13.12 -13.15
C ALA A 186 -0.72 -12.15 -14.30
N GLU A 187 -1.64 -11.22 -14.06
CA GLU A 187 -1.95 -10.15 -15.00
C GLU A 187 -1.04 -8.94 -14.74
N LEU A 188 -0.55 -8.35 -15.83
CA LEU A 188 0.29 -7.16 -15.80
C LEU A 188 -0.45 -6.01 -16.46
N GLU A 189 -0.68 -4.94 -15.70
CA GLU A 189 -1.30 -3.71 -16.17
C GLU A 189 -0.26 -2.58 -16.23
N ILE A 190 -0.21 -1.88 -17.36
CA ILE A 190 0.70 -0.74 -17.55
C ILE A 190 -0.15 0.49 -17.85
N ILE A 191 -0.29 1.36 -16.85
CA ILE A 191 -1.06 2.60 -16.97
C ILE A 191 -0.22 3.61 -17.74
N LYS A 192 -0.58 3.83 -19.01
CA LYS A 192 0.06 4.83 -19.86
C LYS A 192 -0.14 6.23 -19.27
N GLY A 193 0.97 6.91 -19.02
CA GLY A 193 1.00 8.26 -18.45
C GLY A 193 0.91 8.30 -16.93
N GLY A 194 0.66 7.18 -16.25
CA GLY A 194 0.68 7.12 -14.79
C GLY A 194 2.10 7.12 -14.22
N ASN A 195 2.25 7.51 -12.96
CA ASN A 195 3.53 7.48 -12.22
C ASN A 195 3.40 6.74 -10.88
N HIS A 196 4.47 6.72 -10.08
CA HIS A 196 4.50 6.06 -8.78
C HIS A 196 3.60 6.77 -7.77
N ALA A 197 3.71 8.10 -7.69
CA ALA A 197 3.07 8.87 -6.63
C ALA A 197 1.54 8.81 -6.70
N GLN A 198 0.95 8.79 -7.90
CA GLN A 198 -0.50 8.84 -8.11
C GLN A 198 -1.25 7.54 -7.73
N PHE A 199 -0.57 6.49 -7.24
CA PHE A 199 -1.25 5.40 -6.53
C PHE A 199 -1.80 5.83 -5.16
N GLY A 200 -1.39 7.00 -4.64
CA GLY A 200 -2.05 7.70 -3.55
C GLY A 200 -2.14 9.21 -3.82
N TYR A 201 -2.86 9.92 -2.95
CA TYR A 201 -2.98 11.39 -2.99
C TYR A 201 -2.09 12.02 -1.92
N TYR A 202 -0.80 12.16 -2.24
CA TYR A 202 0.21 12.72 -1.33
C TYR A 202 1.18 13.68 -2.07
N GLY A 203 0.75 14.19 -3.21
CA GLY A 203 1.55 15.06 -4.06
C GLY A 203 2.72 14.38 -4.78
N VAL A 204 3.71 15.19 -5.18
CA VAL A 204 4.86 14.72 -5.97
C VAL A 204 5.89 14.01 -5.10
N GLN A 205 6.35 12.84 -5.55
CA GLN A 205 7.40 12.08 -4.89
C GLN A 205 8.79 12.42 -5.45
N LYS A 206 9.77 12.60 -4.56
CA LYS A 206 11.16 12.82 -4.97
C LYS A 206 11.69 11.61 -5.74
N GLY A 207 12.21 11.86 -6.95
CA GLY A 207 12.80 10.84 -7.81
C GLY A 207 11.79 10.12 -8.72
N ASP A 208 10.50 10.45 -8.64
CA ASP A 208 9.50 9.94 -9.55
C ASP A 208 9.46 10.73 -10.87
N GLY A 209 8.79 10.17 -11.89
CA GLY A 209 8.44 10.90 -13.10
C GLY A 209 7.19 11.76 -12.93
N VAL A 210 6.98 12.62 -13.91
CA VAL A 210 5.79 13.48 -13.98
C VAL A 210 4.72 12.74 -14.75
N ALA A 211 3.59 12.46 -14.11
CA ALA A 211 2.46 11.84 -14.79
C ALA A 211 1.92 12.75 -15.91
N THR A 212 1.37 12.13 -16.96
CA THR A 212 0.69 12.82 -18.07
C THR A 212 -0.83 12.65 -18.02
N ILE A 213 -1.33 11.90 -17.04
CA ILE A 213 -2.76 11.79 -16.67
C ILE A 213 -2.94 12.22 -15.22
N SER A 214 -4.16 12.63 -14.84
CA SER A 214 -4.45 13.00 -13.45
C SER A 214 -4.46 11.79 -12.51
N ALA A 215 -4.31 12.07 -11.21
CA ALA A 215 -4.46 11.06 -10.16
C ALA A 215 -5.82 10.37 -10.23
N ASP A 216 -6.92 11.12 -10.40
CA ASP A 216 -8.27 10.56 -10.49
C ASP A 216 -8.39 9.52 -11.63
N VAL A 217 -7.81 9.83 -12.80
CA VAL A 217 -7.83 8.91 -13.95
C VAL A 217 -7.00 7.66 -13.66
N GLN A 218 -5.81 7.80 -13.08
CA GLN A 218 -4.98 6.66 -12.72
C GLN A 218 -5.67 5.77 -11.67
N GLN A 219 -6.29 6.37 -10.65
CA GLN A 219 -6.97 5.66 -9.56
C GLN A 219 -8.20 4.92 -10.06
N GLN A 220 -8.98 5.53 -10.96
CA GLN A 220 -10.12 4.86 -11.59
C GLN A 220 -9.65 3.67 -12.45
N MET A 221 -8.57 3.83 -13.23
CA MET A 221 -8.01 2.71 -14.01
C MET A 221 -7.55 1.55 -13.12
N VAL A 222 -6.98 1.84 -11.95
CA VAL A 222 -6.65 0.81 -10.95
C VAL A 222 -7.91 0.11 -10.46
N ALA A 223 -8.92 0.87 -10.04
CA ALA A 223 -10.16 0.32 -9.52
C ALA A 223 -10.88 -0.55 -10.56
N ASP A 224 -11.04 -0.06 -11.79
CA ASP A 224 -11.65 -0.78 -12.91
C ASP A 224 -10.93 -2.09 -13.19
N LYS A 225 -9.59 -2.07 -13.22
CA LYS A 225 -8.79 -3.27 -13.48
C LYS A 225 -8.89 -4.29 -12.34
N VAL A 226 -8.87 -3.83 -11.10
CA VAL A 226 -9.06 -4.70 -9.93
C VAL A 226 -10.44 -5.35 -9.96
N ASN A 227 -11.50 -4.57 -10.18
CA ASN A 227 -12.87 -5.07 -10.22
C ASN A 227 -13.12 -6.02 -11.42
N ALA A 228 -12.41 -5.83 -12.54
CA ALA A 228 -12.47 -6.76 -13.66
C ALA A 228 -11.89 -8.15 -13.33
N ILE A 229 -10.82 -8.22 -12.53
CA ILE A 229 -10.12 -9.47 -12.19
C ILE A 229 -10.76 -10.17 -11.00
N PHE A 230 -11.11 -9.43 -9.95
CA PHE A 230 -11.51 -9.98 -8.66
C PHE A 230 -13.03 -9.92 -8.47
N ARG A 231 -13.81 -10.50 -9.39
CA ARG A 231 -15.27 -10.44 -9.36
C ARG A 231 -15.89 -11.19 -8.19
#